data_AF-A0AAD9CBR2-F1
#
_entry.id   AF-A0AAD9CBR2-F1
#
_cell.length_a   1.000
_cell.length_b   1.000
_cell.length_c   1.000
_cell.angle_alpha   90.00
_cell.angle_beta   90.00
_cell.angle_gamma   90.00
#
_symmetry.space_group_name_H-M   'P 1'
#
loop_
_entity.id
_entity.type
_entity.pdbx_description
1 polymer ?
#
loop_
_entity_poly.entity_id
_entity_poly.type
_entity_poly.pdbx_seq_one_letter_code
_entity_poly.pdbx_strand_id
1 'polypeptide(L)'
;MASEDCGEMSGEDMCEYLREKGLEKWADAFKGNPEKSVIKLRELNDGVLAEMGIDQPEDRQKILDSILKIWPSAPKVFNDPIHGSMELHPLLVKIIDTPQFQRLRYIKQLGAGYLVYPGASHNRFEHSIGVGYLAGELVKALKEKQPELGINDRDILCVQIAGYAMTW
;
A
#
# COMPACT_ATOMS: atom_id res chain seq x y z
N MET A 1 2.17 -13.57 10.73
CA MET A 1 3.19 -12.51 10.89
C MET A 1 3.82 -12.34 9.52
N ALA A 2 3.35 -11.39 8.71
CA ALA A 2 3.81 -11.24 7.34
C ALA A 2 5.22 -10.60 7.32
N SER A 3 6.17 -11.29 6.71
CA SER A 3 7.55 -10.83 6.51
C SER A 3 7.63 -9.60 5.61
N GLU A 4 8.66 -8.81 5.84
CA GLU A 4 8.88 -7.41 5.45
C GLU A 4 9.07 -7.13 3.94
N ASP A 5 8.73 -8.03 3.02
CA ASP A 5 8.96 -7.83 1.59
C ASP A 5 7.68 -7.57 0.78
N CYS A 6 7.80 -6.57 -0.09
CA CYS A 6 6.72 -5.91 -0.79
C CYS A 6 6.04 -6.82 -1.83
N GLY A 7 5.06 -7.63 -1.42
CA GLY A 7 4.15 -8.35 -2.33
C GLY A 7 4.50 -9.83 -2.52
N GLU A 8 5.26 -10.38 -1.58
CA GLU A 8 5.66 -11.78 -1.53
C GLU A 8 5.07 -12.42 -0.26
N MET A 9 4.46 -13.60 -0.42
CA MET A 9 3.92 -14.37 0.71
C MET A 9 4.40 -15.80 0.60
N SER A 10 4.78 -16.42 1.72
CA SER A 10 5.18 -17.82 1.71
C SER A 10 4.00 -18.72 1.32
N GLY A 11 4.29 -19.87 0.73
CA GLY A 11 3.27 -20.87 0.41
C GLY A 11 2.48 -21.31 1.66
N GLU A 12 3.12 -21.36 2.82
CA GLU A 12 2.50 -21.72 4.10
C GLU A 12 1.55 -20.62 4.61
N ASP A 13 1.98 -19.35 4.60
CA ASP A 13 1.14 -18.21 4.98
C ASP A 13 -0.08 -18.07 4.06
N MET A 14 0.09 -18.33 2.76
CA MET A 14 -1.01 -18.33 1.80
C MET A 14 -2.03 -19.44 2.11
N CYS A 15 -1.55 -20.64 2.45
CA CYS A 15 -2.42 -21.74 2.84
C CYS A 15 -3.21 -21.43 4.11
N GLU A 16 -2.55 -20.84 5.12
CA GLU A 16 -3.19 -20.43 6.37
C GLU A 16 -4.27 -19.37 6.11
N TYR A 17 -3.95 -18.35 5.30
CA TYR A 17 -4.90 -17.32 4.91
C TYR A 17 -6.13 -17.88 4.18
N LEU A 18 -5.91 -18.77 3.21
CA LEU A 18 -7.02 -19.40 2.47
C LEU A 18 -7.91 -20.23 3.39
N ARG A 19 -7.35 -20.92 4.39
CA ARG A 19 -8.15 -21.64 5.40
C ARG A 19 -8.98 -20.69 6.26
N GLU A 20 -8.40 -19.59 6.74
CA GLU A 20 -9.15 -18.58 7.51
C GLU A 20 -10.33 -17.98 6.73
N LYS A 21 -10.21 -17.88 5.41
CA LYS A 21 -11.26 -17.39 4.51
C LYS A 21 -12.24 -18.46 4.03
N GLY A 22 -12.10 -19.71 4.46
CA GLY A 22 -12.95 -20.82 4.02
C GLY A 22 -12.70 -21.28 2.58
N LEU A 23 -11.53 -20.94 2.01
CA LEU A 23 -11.05 -21.32 0.67
C LEU A 23 -10.03 -22.48 0.75
N GLU A 24 -10.17 -23.33 1.75
CA GLU A 24 -9.25 -24.46 2.05
C GLU A 24 -9.07 -25.44 0.88
N LYS A 25 -10.09 -25.59 0.03
CA LYS A 25 -10.04 -26.42 -1.18
C LYS A 25 -8.88 -26.09 -2.11
N TRP A 26 -8.41 -24.84 -2.07
CA TRP A 26 -7.36 -24.34 -2.95
C TRP A 26 -6.01 -24.19 -2.25
N ALA A 27 -5.95 -24.41 -0.93
CA ALA A 27 -4.71 -24.30 -0.16
C ALA A 27 -3.65 -25.30 -0.67
N ASP A 28 -4.06 -26.52 -1.01
CA ASP A 28 -3.12 -27.56 -1.48
C ASP A 28 -2.48 -27.22 -2.84
N ALA A 29 -3.16 -26.46 -3.69
CA ALA A 29 -2.62 -25.98 -4.97
C ALA A 29 -1.42 -25.04 -4.80
N PHE A 30 -1.41 -24.25 -3.71
CA PHE A 30 -0.31 -23.35 -3.37
C PHE A 30 0.84 -24.05 -2.61
N LYS A 31 0.60 -25.24 -2.06
CA LYS A 31 1.58 -26.01 -1.29
C LYS A 31 2.44 -26.94 -2.15
N GLY A 32 1.90 -27.41 -3.28
CA GLY A 32 2.50 -28.48 -4.10
C GLY A 32 3.63 -28.06 -5.05
N ASN A 33 4.03 -26.79 -5.09
CA ASN A 33 4.96 -26.29 -6.11
C ASN A 33 6.37 -26.00 -5.52
N PRO A 34 7.35 -26.93 -5.62
CA PRO A 34 8.65 -26.79 -4.99
C PRO A 34 9.52 -25.64 -5.54
N GLU A 35 9.20 -25.09 -6.72
CA GLU A 35 9.90 -23.92 -7.29
C GLU A 35 9.32 -22.56 -6.83
N LYS A 36 8.16 -22.53 -6.17
CA LYS A 36 7.47 -21.30 -5.75
C LYS A 36 7.26 -21.24 -4.24
N SER A 37 8.34 -21.44 -3.47
CA SER A 37 8.33 -21.25 -2.00
C SER A 37 7.85 -19.85 -1.58
N VAL A 38 7.99 -18.88 -2.48
CA VAL A 38 7.53 -17.50 -2.34
C VAL A 38 6.55 -17.17 -3.47
N ILE A 39 5.33 -16.82 -3.10
CA ILE A 39 4.25 -16.44 -4.01
C ILE A 39 4.29 -14.92 -4.18
N LYS A 40 4.59 -14.46 -5.39
CA LYS A 40 4.47 -13.06 -5.77
C LYS A 40 3.02 -12.70 -6.03
N LEU A 41 2.39 -12.05 -5.07
CA LEU A 41 0.99 -11.61 -5.14
C LEU A 41 0.73 -10.64 -6.30
N ARG A 42 1.76 -9.95 -6.79
CA ARG A 42 1.68 -9.05 -7.96
C ARG A 42 1.58 -9.79 -9.30
N GLU A 43 2.07 -11.02 -9.37
CA GLU A 43 2.10 -11.82 -10.61
C GLU A 43 0.90 -12.78 -10.70
N LEU A 44 0.11 -12.87 -9.63
CA LEU A 44 -1.12 -13.65 -9.57
C LEU A 44 -2.22 -13.04 -10.45
N ASN A 45 -2.59 -13.78 -11.50
CA ASN A 45 -3.66 -13.45 -12.43
C ASN A 45 -4.49 -14.70 -12.75
N ASP A 46 -5.59 -14.52 -13.51
CA ASP A 46 -6.49 -15.61 -13.88
C ASP A 46 -5.75 -16.77 -14.57
N GLY A 47 -4.78 -16.46 -15.44
CA GLY A 47 -3.99 -17.46 -16.16
C GLY A 47 -3.11 -18.30 -15.24
N VAL A 48 -2.42 -17.65 -14.28
CA VAL A 48 -1.58 -18.35 -13.29
C VAL A 48 -2.41 -19.26 -12.39
N LEU A 49 -3.62 -18.82 -12.00
CA LEU A 49 -4.54 -19.65 -11.21
C LEU A 49 -5.10 -20.83 -12.01
N ALA A 50 -5.34 -20.66 -13.32
CA ALA A 50 -5.74 -21.74 -14.20
C ALA A 50 -4.61 -22.80 -14.34
N GLU A 51 -3.36 -22.36 -14.50
CA GLU A 51 -2.19 -23.26 -14.52
C GLU A 51 -1.98 -24.03 -13.21
N MET A 52 -2.44 -23.48 -12.08
CA MET A 52 -2.40 -24.13 -10.76
C MET A 52 -3.53 -25.16 -10.54
N GLY A 53 -4.37 -25.41 -11.55
CA GLY A 53 -5.46 -26.39 -11.50
C GLY A 53 -6.78 -25.87 -10.93
N ILE A 54 -6.97 -24.54 -10.87
CA ILE A 54 -8.25 -23.93 -10.50
C ILE A 54 -9.03 -23.65 -11.79
N ASP A 55 -9.77 -24.64 -12.27
CA ASP A 55 -10.43 -24.59 -13.59
C ASP A 55 -11.65 -23.66 -13.64
N GLN A 56 -12.32 -23.42 -12.50
CA GLN A 56 -13.53 -22.60 -12.45
C GLN A 56 -13.20 -21.10 -12.37
N PRO A 57 -13.69 -20.27 -13.32
CA PRO A 57 -13.42 -18.83 -13.33
C PRO A 57 -14.02 -18.11 -12.11
N GLU A 58 -15.14 -18.59 -11.58
CA GLU A 58 -15.77 -18.03 -10.36
C GLU A 58 -14.87 -18.19 -9.12
N ASP A 59 -14.17 -19.31 -9.01
CA ASP A 59 -13.27 -19.59 -7.89
C ASP A 59 -11.97 -18.81 -8.02
N ARG A 60 -11.45 -18.66 -9.25
CA ARG A 60 -10.31 -17.77 -9.52
C ARG A 60 -10.61 -16.33 -9.15
N GLN A 61 -11.80 -15.83 -9.50
CA GLN A 61 -12.23 -14.48 -9.13
C GLN A 61 -12.35 -14.31 -7.62
N LYS A 62 -12.94 -15.28 -6.89
CA LYS A 62 -13.04 -15.22 -5.42
C LYS A 62 -11.67 -15.19 -4.74
N ILE A 63 -10.70 -15.94 -5.26
CA ILE A 63 -9.33 -15.95 -4.74
C ILE A 63 -8.66 -14.60 -5.02
N LEU A 64 -8.73 -14.10 -6.25
CA LEU A 64 -8.18 -12.80 -6.61
C LEU A 64 -8.79 -11.67 -5.76
N ASP A 65 -10.11 -11.63 -5.61
CA ASP A 65 -10.79 -10.64 -4.78
C ASP A 65 -10.37 -10.74 -3.31
N SER A 66 -10.15 -11.96 -2.80
CA SER A 66 -9.72 -12.19 -1.42
C SER A 66 -8.26 -11.77 -1.20
N ILE A 67 -7.39 -11.98 -2.18
CA ILE A 67 -5.99 -11.55 -2.15
C ILE A 67 -5.90 -10.03 -2.26
N LEU A 68 -6.64 -9.42 -3.20
CA LEU A 68 -6.70 -7.96 -3.39
C LEU A 68 -7.18 -7.22 -2.14
N LYS A 69 -8.03 -7.84 -1.31
CA LYS A 69 -8.42 -7.28 -0.01
C LYS A 69 -7.27 -7.15 0.99
N ILE A 70 -6.30 -8.07 0.98
CA ILE A 70 -5.12 -8.00 1.86
C ILE A 70 -4.01 -7.14 1.25
N TRP A 71 -3.89 -7.27 -0.07
CA TRP A 71 -2.88 -6.62 -0.87
C TRP A 71 -3.56 -5.73 -1.89
N PRO A 72 -3.99 -4.52 -1.49
CA PRO A 72 -4.42 -3.54 -2.48
C PRO A 72 -3.24 -3.32 -3.43
N SER A 73 -3.39 -3.78 -4.67
CA SER A 73 -2.38 -3.59 -5.72
C SER A 73 -2.55 -2.24 -6.42
N ALA A 74 -3.73 -1.64 -6.31
CA ALA A 74 -4.08 -0.39 -6.95
C ALA A 74 -3.72 0.82 -6.07
N PRO A 75 -3.09 1.86 -6.65
CA PRO A 75 -2.89 3.12 -5.95
C PRO A 75 -4.23 3.74 -5.55
N LYS A 76 -4.25 4.44 -4.42
CA LYS A 76 -5.45 5.16 -3.94
C LYS A 76 -5.30 6.63 -4.25
N VAL A 77 -6.34 7.21 -4.85
CA VAL A 77 -6.39 8.65 -5.14
C VAL A 77 -6.91 9.40 -3.93
N PHE A 78 -6.18 10.42 -3.48
CA PHE A 78 -6.60 11.40 -2.49
C PHE A 78 -6.78 12.76 -3.16
N ASN A 79 -7.95 13.37 -2.98
CA ASN A 79 -8.20 14.72 -3.47
C ASN A 79 -7.88 15.74 -2.37
N ASP A 80 -6.93 16.61 -2.66
CA ASP A 80 -6.49 17.69 -1.79
C ASP A 80 -6.69 19.05 -2.47
N PRO A 81 -7.21 20.08 -1.77
CA PRO A 81 -7.45 21.38 -2.37
C PRO A 81 -6.18 22.16 -2.76
N ILE A 82 -5.00 21.78 -2.25
CA ILE A 82 -3.73 22.43 -2.56
C ILE A 82 -3.01 21.71 -3.71
N HIS A 83 -3.03 20.38 -3.71
CA HIS A 83 -2.25 19.54 -4.63
C HIS A 83 -3.10 18.85 -5.71
N GLY A 84 -4.42 18.94 -5.66
CA GLY A 84 -5.32 18.25 -6.58
C GLY A 84 -5.41 16.75 -6.27
N SER A 85 -5.50 15.92 -7.31
CA SER A 85 -5.56 14.46 -7.16
C SER A 85 -4.16 13.87 -6.97
N MET A 86 -3.92 13.27 -5.81
CA MET A 86 -2.67 12.64 -5.42
C MET A 86 -2.82 11.11 -5.46
N GLU A 87 -2.01 10.44 -6.26
CA GLU A 87 -1.94 8.97 -6.28
C GLU A 87 -0.98 8.47 -5.21
N LEU A 88 -1.48 7.66 -4.27
CA LEU A 88 -0.69 7.12 -3.17
C LEU A 88 -0.48 5.62 -3.34
N HIS A 89 0.76 5.18 -3.12
CA HIS A 89 1.11 3.77 -3.11
C HIS A 89 0.37 3.03 -1.99
N PRO A 90 -0.09 1.78 -2.19
CA PRO A 90 -0.87 1.04 -1.20
C PRO A 90 -0.22 0.91 0.19
N LEU A 91 1.11 0.84 0.25
CA LEU A 91 1.85 0.83 1.51
C LEU A 91 1.65 2.12 2.31
N LEU A 92 1.66 3.27 1.63
CA LEU A 92 1.43 4.58 2.25
C LEU A 92 0.01 4.66 2.80
N VAL A 93 -0.97 4.11 2.08
CA VAL A 93 -2.36 4.01 2.54
C VAL A 93 -2.47 3.17 3.80
N LYS A 94 -1.78 2.03 3.88
CA LYS A 94 -1.75 1.20 5.10
C LYS A 94 -1.20 1.97 6.30
N ILE A 95 -0.17 2.79 6.12
CA ILE A 95 0.36 3.66 7.18
C ILE A 95 -0.68 4.72 7.58
N ILE A 96 -1.32 5.37 6.60
CA ILE A 96 -2.36 6.37 6.83
C ILE A 96 -3.53 5.79 7.64
N ASP A 97 -3.92 4.55 7.38
CA ASP A 97 -5.08 3.90 8.02
C ASP A 97 -4.78 3.38 9.45
N THR A 98 -3.58 3.61 9.98
CA THR A 98 -3.25 3.26 11.37
C THR A 98 -3.84 4.25 12.39
N PRO A 99 -4.19 3.82 13.61
CA PRO A 99 -4.64 4.72 14.68
C PRO A 99 -3.63 5.84 14.99
N GLN A 100 -2.34 5.51 14.89
CA GLN A 100 -1.24 6.45 15.06
C GLN A 100 -1.38 7.60 14.06
N PHE A 101 -1.46 7.30 12.77
CA PHE A 101 -1.56 8.35 11.75
C PHE A 101 -2.93 9.07 11.78
N GLN A 102 -4.03 8.33 12.01
CA GLN A 102 -5.37 8.91 12.10
C GLN A 102 -5.51 9.91 13.26
N ARG A 103 -4.71 9.78 14.34
CA ARG A 103 -4.66 10.77 15.43
C ARG A 103 -4.39 12.19 14.93
N LEU A 104 -3.63 12.35 13.84
CA LEU A 104 -3.29 13.65 13.27
C LEU A 104 -4.52 14.45 12.79
N ARG A 105 -5.68 13.79 12.61
CA ARG A 105 -6.95 14.47 12.30
C ARG A 105 -7.46 15.35 13.43
N TYR A 106 -6.97 15.15 14.65
CA TYR A 106 -7.43 15.84 15.85
C TYR A 106 -6.44 16.89 16.34
N ILE A 107 -5.34 17.12 15.62
CA ILE A 107 -4.31 18.11 15.97
C ILE A 107 -4.34 19.23 14.95
N LYS A 108 -4.77 20.42 15.38
CA LYS A 108 -4.77 21.63 14.54
C LYS A 108 -3.36 21.98 14.11
N GLN A 109 -3.18 22.29 12.83
CA GLN A 109 -1.87 22.68 12.30
C GLN A 109 -1.31 23.91 13.01
N LEU A 110 -2.17 24.93 13.20
CA LEU A 110 -1.82 26.20 13.86
C LEU A 110 -2.27 26.29 15.32
N GLY A 111 -2.67 25.17 15.94
CA GLY A 111 -3.11 25.15 17.35
C GLY A 111 -4.23 26.18 17.63
N ALA A 112 -4.00 27.05 18.62
CA ALA A 112 -4.91 28.12 18.99
C ALA A 112 -5.08 29.21 17.92
N GLY A 113 -4.24 29.24 16.88
CA GLY A 113 -4.39 30.16 15.75
C GLY A 113 -5.77 30.08 15.08
N TYR A 114 -6.43 28.92 15.13
CA TYR A 114 -7.81 28.75 14.65
C TYR A 114 -8.84 29.64 15.39
N LEU A 115 -8.57 30.02 16.65
CA LEU A 115 -9.45 30.91 17.43
C LEU A 115 -9.40 32.36 16.93
N VAL A 116 -8.32 32.74 16.25
CA VAL A 116 -8.12 34.09 15.67
C VAL A 116 -8.45 34.08 14.18
N TYR A 117 -8.06 33.00 13.49
CA TYR A 117 -8.22 32.83 12.05
C TYR A 117 -9.16 31.66 11.77
N PRO A 118 -10.47 31.89 11.52
CA PRO A 118 -11.42 30.81 11.33
C PRO A 118 -11.13 29.95 10.09
N GLY A 119 -10.37 30.48 9.11
CA GLY A 119 -9.88 29.70 7.96
C GLY A 119 -8.74 28.72 8.29
N ALA A 120 -8.08 28.86 9.45
CA ALA A 120 -7.02 27.96 9.91
C ALA A 120 -7.58 26.67 10.54
N SER A 121 -8.60 26.08 9.92
CA SER A 121 -9.31 24.90 10.42
C SER A 121 -8.59 23.57 10.16
N HIS A 122 -7.54 23.60 9.33
CA HIS A 122 -6.77 22.45 8.90
C HIS A 122 -5.98 21.80 10.06
N ASN A 123 -5.84 20.49 9.97
CA ASN A 123 -5.13 19.63 10.91
C ASN A 123 -3.81 19.13 10.31
N ARG A 124 -3.00 18.48 11.14
CA ARG A 124 -1.73 17.88 10.72
C ARG A 124 -1.92 16.73 9.72
N PHE A 125 -3.08 16.09 9.70
CA PHE A 125 -3.35 14.93 8.84
C PHE A 125 -3.15 15.23 7.35
N GLU A 126 -3.89 16.19 6.81
CA GLU A 126 -3.82 16.60 5.41
C GLU A 126 -2.44 17.15 5.04
N HIS A 127 -1.83 17.91 5.95
CA HIS A 127 -0.49 18.44 5.77
C HIS A 127 0.55 17.32 5.64
N SER A 128 0.48 16.29 6.49
CA SER A 128 1.40 15.14 6.46
C SER A 128 1.31 14.38 5.15
N ILE A 129 0.09 14.17 4.65
CA ILE A 129 -0.13 13.53 3.34
C ILE A 129 0.49 14.38 2.23
N GLY A 130 0.27 15.70 2.25
CA GLY A 130 0.85 16.62 1.28
C GLY A 130 2.39 16.64 1.29
N VAL A 131 3.01 16.61 2.47
CA VAL A 131 4.48 16.55 2.60
C VAL A 131 5.03 15.26 1.99
N GLY A 132 4.45 14.10 2.31
CA GLY A 132 4.90 12.84 1.72
C GLY A 132 4.66 12.77 0.21
N TYR A 133 3.58 13.36 -0.29
CA TYR A 133 3.33 13.47 -1.73
C TYR A 133 4.42 14.30 -2.42
N LEU A 134 4.69 15.52 -1.95
CA LEU A 134 5.72 16.40 -2.51
C LEU A 134 7.12 15.81 -2.41
N ALA A 135 7.44 15.13 -1.30
CA ALA A 135 8.71 14.45 -1.13
C ALA A 135 8.91 13.35 -2.20
N GLY A 136 7.86 12.60 -2.51
CA GLY A 136 7.87 11.62 -3.60
C GLY A 136 8.05 12.25 -4.97
N GLU A 137 7.31 13.30 -5.28
CA GLU A 137 7.42 14.02 -6.57
C GLU A 137 8.83 14.61 -6.77
N LEU A 138 9.45 15.15 -5.71
CA LEU A 138 10.81 15.64 -5.77
C LEU A 138 11.81 14.52 -6.11
N VAL A 139 11.75 13.38 -5.41
CA VAL A 139 12.69 12.27 -5.62
C VAL A 139 12.48 11.63 -6.99
N LYS A 140 11.23 11.50 -7.46
CA LYS A 140 10.95 11.04 -8.83
C LYS A 140 11.56 11.98 -9.87
N ALA A 141 11.39 13.29 -9.71
CA ALA A 141 11.98 14.27 -10.62
C ALA A 141 13.52 14.20 -10.63
N LEU A 142 14.16 13.94 -9.48
CA LEU A 142 15.60 13.72 -9.40
C LEU A 142 16.02 12.42 -10.09
N LYS A 143 15.29 11.33 -9.88
CA LYS A 143 15.53 10.04 -10.55
C LYS A 143 15.47 10.17 -12.07
N GLU A 144 14.50 10.92 -12.60
CA GLU A 144 14.34 11.15 -14.03
C GLU A 144 15.44 12.05 -14.62
N LYS A 145 15.81 13.11 -13.89
CA LYS A 145 16.81 14.08 -14.38
C LYS A 145 18.24 13.61 -14.22
N GLN A 146 18.52 12.73 -13.26
CA GLN A 146 19.85 12.24 -12.93
C GLN A 146 19.84 10.72 -12.67
N PRO A 147 19.69 9.90 -13.73
CA PRO A 147 19.66 8.44 -13.59
C PRO A 147 20.94 7.86 -12.97
N GLU A 148 22.07 8.56 -13.08
CA GLU A 148 23.35 8.19 -12.49
C GLU A 148 23.34 8.12 -10.96
N LEU A 149 22.35 8.74 -10.30
CA LEU A 149 22.18 8.68 -8.84
C LEU A 149 21.73 7.30 -8.34
N GLY A 150 21.26 6.42 -9.23
CA GLY A 150 20.85 5.06 -8.86
C GLY A 150 19.62 4.99 -7.94
N ILE A 151 18.78 6.03 -7.94
CA ILE A 151 17.57 6.10 -7.11
C ILE A 151 16.59 5.02 -7.55
N ASN A 152 16.23 4.13 -6.63
CA ASN A 152 15.28 3.04 -6.86
C ASN A 152 13.90 3.34 -6.24
N ASP A 153 12.92 2.47 -6.48
CA ASP A 153 11.55 2.68 -5.99
C ASP A 153 11.42 2.54 -4.47
N ARG A 154 12.32 1.77 -3.84
CA ARG A 154 12.40 1.67 -2.38
C ARG A 154 12.83 3.01 -1.78
N ASP A 155 13.81 3.69 -2.39
CA ASP A 155 14.26 5.01 -1.93
C ASP A 155 13.12 6.04 -1.99
N ILE A 156 12.36 6.03 -3.09
CA ILE A 156 11.18 6.90 -3.25
C ILE A 156 10.17 6.62 -2.13
N LEU A 157 9.82 5.36 -1.90
CA LEU A 157 8.87 4.99 -0.84
C LEU A 157 9.39 5.37 0.56
N CYS A 158 10.66 5.15 0.86
CA CYS A 158 11.27 5.54 2.12
C CYS A 158 11.19 7.06 2.34
N VAL A 159 11.45 7.86 1.30
CA VAL A 159 11.34 9.32 1.39
C VAL A 159 9.90 9.78 1.57
N GLN A 160 8.93 9.16 0.88
CA GLN A 160 7.51 9.45 1.08
C GLN A 160 7.05 9.12 2.51
N ILE A 161 7.47 7.97 3.05
CA ILE A 161 7.19 7.57 4.44
C ILE A 161 7.85 8.53 5.43
N ALA A 162 9.10 8.95 5.18
CA ALA A 162 9.77 9.95 6.00
C ALA A 162 8.99 11.28 6.01
N GLY A 163 8.43 11.68 4.86
CA GLY A 163 7.53 12.83 4.75
C GLY A 163 6.31 12.76 5.67
N TYR A 164 5.71 11.57 5.82
CA TYR A 164 4.58 11.33 6.73
C TYR A 164 4.97 11.39 8.21
N ALA A 165 6.22 11.07 8.54
CA ALA A 165 6.71 11.00 9.91
C ALA A 165 7.23 12.35 10.45
N MET A 166 7.50 13.34 9.60
CA MET A 166 8.08 14.62 10.02
C MET A 166 7.13 15.57 10.77
N THR A 167 5.83 15.28 10.79
CA THR A 167 4.80 16.13 11.41
C THR A 167 4.43 15.73 12.85
N TRP A 168 5.12 14.73 13.38
CA TRP A 168 4.94 14.16 14.73
C TRP A 168 5.57 15.00 15.83
#